data_AF-A0AB38SRF2-F1
#
_entry.id   AF-A0AB38SRF2-F1
#
_cell.length_a   1.000
_cell.length_b   1.000
_cell.length_c   1.000
_cell.angle_alpha   90.00
_cell.angle_beta   90.00
_cell.angle_gamma   90.00
#
_symmetry.space_group_name_H-M   'P 1'
#
loop_
_entity.id
_entity.type
_entity.pdbx_description
1 polymer ?
#
loop_
_entity_poly.entity_id
_entity_poly.type
_entity_poly.pdbx_seq_one_letter_code
_entity_poly.pdbx_strand_id
1 'polypeptide(L)' 'MNAPVRHPERLVLGDFSDFLEVCGFEAWFVERGWKPKQLAVDQLQNLAWLWDLTHDEFEQDRVQAAMGAAFASVRRAG' A
#
# COMPACT_ATOMS: atom_id res chain seq x y z
N MET A 1 27.74 -3.39 16.44
CA MET A 1 27.96 -2.95 15.04
C MET A 1 26.59 -2.52 14.54
N ASN A 2 26.31 -1.22 14.46
CA ASN A 2 25.03 -0.72 13.94
C ASN A 2 25.07 -0.86 12.43
N ALA A 3 24.27 -1.77 11.87
CA ALA A 3 24.12 -1.87 10.43
C ALA A 3 23.55 -0.53 9.92
N PRO A 4 24.08 0.04 8.82
CA PRO A 4 23.47 1.21 8.21
C PRO A 4 22.06 0.84 7.79
N VAL A 5 21.06 1.54 8.34
CA VAL A 5 19.68 1.48 7.88
C VAL A 5 19.71 2.03 6.45
N ARG A 6 19.69 1.13 5.46
CA ARG A 6 19.49 1.51 4.07
C ARG A 6 18.05 1.99 3.97
N HIS A 7 17.85 3.29 4.11
CA HIS A 7 16.62 3.90 3.62
C HIS A 7 16.64 3.74 2.10
N PRO A 8 15.66 3.04 1.51
CA PRO A 8 15.51 3.08 0.06
C PRO A 8 15.39 4.54 -0.36
N GLU A 9 16.15 4.96 -1.35
CA GLU A 9 15.88 6.24 -2.01
C GLU A 9 14.43 6.19 -2.51
N ARG A 10 13.68 7.29 -2.38
CA ARG A 10 12.34 7.36 -2.97
C ARG A 10 12.50 7.21 -4.49
N LEU A 11 11.77 6.26 -5.07
CA LEU A 11 11.81 5.96 -6.49
C LEU A 11 10.43 6.29 -7.06
N VAL A 12 10.35 7.30 -7.92
CA VAL A 12 9.13 7.64 -8.66
C VAL A 12 8.94 6.61 -9.77
N LEU A 13 8.50 5.40 -9.40
CA LEU A 13 8.32 4.26 -10.30
C LEU A 13 6.87 4.09 -10.77
N GLY A 14 5.93 4.75 -10.11
CA GLY A 14 4.51 4.74 -10.44
C GLY A 14 3.82 5.97 -9.89
N ASP A 15 2.61 6.23 -10.35
CA ASP A 15 1.77 7.34 -9.90
C ASP A 15 0.58 6.86 -9.04
N PHE A 16 -0.29 7.81 -8.67
CA PHE A 16 -1.46 7.48 -7.87
C PHE A 16 -2.47 6.58 -8.61
N SER A 17 -2.54 6.64 -9.95
CA SER A 17 -3.39 5.76 -10.74
C SER A 17 -2.87 4.32 -10.69
N ASP A 18 -1.56 4.13 -10.86
CA ASP A 18 -0.92 2.82 -10.70
C ASP A 18 -1.17 2.27 -9.28
N PHE A 19 -1.11 3.14 -8.27
CA PHE A 19 -1.35 2.76 -6.88
C PHE A 19 -2.78 2.23 -6.65
N LEU A 20 -3.79 2.81 -7.32
CA LEU A 20 -5.18 2.33 -7.24
C LEU A 20 -5.32 0.92 -7.81
N GLU A 21 -4.64 0.61 -8.92
CA GLU A 21 -4.64 -0.73 -9.50
C GLU A 21 -3.97 -1.73 -8.56
N VAL A 22 -2.82 -1.37 -7.97
CA VAL A 22 -2.13 -2.22 -7.00
C VAL A 22 -3.00 -2.48 -5.77
N CYS A 23 -3.71 -1.46 -5.25
CA CYS A 23 -4.68 -1.66 -4.17
C CYS A 23 -5.74 -2.71 -4.52
N GLY A 24 -6.24 -2.72 -5.76
CA GLY A 24 -7.18 -3.71 -6.26
C GLY A 24 -6.60 -5.13 -6.30
N PHE A 25 -5.37 -5.29 -6.80
CA PHE A 25 -4.69 -6.58 -6.81
C PHE A 25 -4.43 -7.11 -5.39
N GLU A 26 -3.99 -6.23 -4.48
CA GLU A 26 -3.75 -6.56 -3.08
C GLU A 26 -5.04 -7.03 -2.38
N ALA A 27 -6.15 -6.31 -2.57
CA ALA A 27 -7.45 -6.71 -2.06
C ALA A 27 -7.90 -8.07 -2.61
N TRP A 28 -7.70 -8.32 -3.91
CA TRP A 28 -8.00 -9.61 -4.53
C TRP A 28 -7.17 -10.76 -3.94
N PHE A 29 -5.87 -10.56 -3.71
CA PHE A 29 -5.03 -11.59 -3.06
C PHE A 29 -5.51 -11.92 -1.64
N VAL A 30 -5.93 -10.91 -0.88
CA VAL A 30 -6.49 -11.11 0.46
C VAL A 30 -7.83 -11.84 0.39
N GLU A 31 -8.72 -11.48 -0.54
CA GLU A 31 -10.01 -12.16 -0.74
C GLU A 31 -9.82 -13.65 -1.10
N ARG A 32 -8.78 -13.97 -1.88
CA ARG A 32 -8.42 -15.35 -2.21
C ARG A 32 -7.73 -16.11 -1.08
N GLY A 33 -7.43 -15.46 0.05
CA GLY A 33 -6.70 -16.06 1.16
C GLY A 33 -5.23 -16.33 0.87
N TRP A 34 -4.65 -15.69 -0.15
CA TRP A 34 -3.24 -15.89 -0.54
C TRP A 34 -2.28 -15.17 0.41
N LYS A 35 -2.75 -14.10 1.06
CA LYS A 35 -2.02 -13.41 2.11
C LYS A 35 -2.95 -12.73 3.12
N PRO A 36 -2.48 -12.50 4.36
CA PRO A 36 -3.25 -11.77 5.37
C PRO A 36 -3.47 -10.31 4.99
N LYS A 37 -4.61 -9.74 5.40
CA LYS A 37 -4.94 -8.32 5.18
C LYS A 37 -3.88 -7.36 5.72
N GLN A 38 -3.34 -7.64 6.91
CA GLN A 38 -2.32 -6.78 7.53
C GLN A 38 -1.06 -6.70 6.66
N LEU A 39 -0.60 -7.83 6.12
CA LEU A 39 0.58 -7.86 5.26
C LEU A 39 0.37 -7.03 3.98
N ALA A 40 -0.81 -7.11 3.37
CA ALA A 40 -1.16 -6.34 2.18
C ALA A 40 -1.17 -4.83 2.46
N VAL A 41 -1.75 -4.42 3.59
CA VAL A 41 -1.76 -3.01 4.05
C VAL A 41 -0.34 -2.49 4.28
N ASP A 42 0.50 -3.25 4.96
CA ASP A 42 1.90 -2.85 5.22
C ASP A 42 2.71 -2.73 3.92
N GLN A 43 2.48 -3.64 2.96
CA GLN A 43 3.11 -3.59 1.63
C GLN A 43 2.69 -2.36 0.84
N LEU A 44 1.40 -2.02 0.83
CA LEU A 44 0.88 -0.82 0.16
C LEU A 44 1.39 0.46 0.80
N GLN A 45 1.50 0.51 2.13
CA GLN A 45 2.05 1.68 2.83
C GLN A 45 3.53 1.90 2.47
N ASN A 46 4.32 0.83 2.42
CA ASN A 46 5.71 0.90 1.98
C ASN A 46 5.83 1.31 0.51
N LEU A 47 4.95 0.81 -0.35
CA LEU A 47 4.91 1.17 -1.76
C LEU A 47 4.60 2.65 -1.96
N ALA A 48 3.58 3.17 -1.26
CA ALA A 48 3.21 4.58 -1.32
C ALA A 48 4.35 5.49 -0.88
N TRP A 49 5.08 5.10 0.18
CA TRP A 49 6.27 5.83 0.63
C TRP A 49 7.41 5.77 -0.39
N LEU A 50 7.65 4.60 -0.99
CA LEU A 50 8.67 4.43 -2.03
C LEU A 50 8.38 5.28 -3.27
N TRP A 51 7.11 5.36 -3.67
CA TRP A 51 6.66 6.13 -4.84
C TRP A 51 6.43 7.61 -4.56
N ASP A 52 6.75 8.09 -3.36
CA ASP A 52 6.58 9.49 -2.94
C ASP A 52 5.12 9.99 -2.96
N LEU A 53 4.15 9.08 -2.77
CA LEU A 53 2.70 9.37 -2.77
C LEU A 53 2.17 9.79 -1.38
N THR A 54 3.06 10.05 -0.42
CA THR A 54 2.70 10.43 0.95
C THR A 54 3.61 11.55 1.43
N HIS A 55 3.95 12.50 0.56
CA HIS A 55 4.90 13.57 0.91
C HIS A 55 4.26 14.70 1.72
N ASP A 56 2.93 14.79 1.73
CA ASP A 56 2.15 15.66 2.61
C ASP A 56 0.93 14.94 3.21
N GLU A 57 0.24 15.63 4.12
CA GLU A 57 -0.93 15.09 4.83
C GLU A 57 -2.11 14.80 3.89
N PHE A 58 -2.32 15.62 2.85
CA PHE A 58 -3.41 15.45 1.90
C PHE A 58 -3.20 14.19 1.04
N GLU A 59 -1.97 13.94 0.62
CA GLU A 59 -1.62 12.75 -0.12
C GLU A 59 -1.67 11.49 0.74
N GLN A 60 -1.23 11.59 1.99
CA GLN A 60 -1.38 10.49 2.95
C GLN A 60 -2.86 10.11 3.13
N ASP A 61 -3.76 11.08 3.29
CA ASP A 61 -5.20 10.83 3.37
C ASP A 61 -5.75 10.17 2.11
N ARG A 62 -5.29 10.61 0.93
CA ARG A 62 -5.67 9.99 -0.36
C ARG A 62 -5.24 8.53 -0.46
N VAL A 63 -4.02 8.21 -0.02
CA VAL A 63 -3.50 6.83 0.02
C VAL A 63 -4.34 5.99 0.99
N GLN A 64 -4.62 6.50 2.20
CA GLN A 64 -5.45 5.78 3.18
C GLN A 64 -6.88 5.56 2.67
N ALA A 65 -7.47 6.54 1.99
CA ALA A 65 -8.79 6.41 1.39
C ALA A 65 -8.82 5.37 0.26
N ALA A 66 -7.81 5.35 -0.60
CA ALA A 66 -7.67 4.35 -1.67
C ALA A 66 -7.56 2.93 -1.10
N MET A 67 -6.69 2.73 -0.12
CA MET A 67 -6.56 1.44 0.57
C MET A 67 -7.87 1.05 1.27
N GLY A 68 -8.48 1.99 2.00
CA GLY A 68 -9.75 1.78 2.68
C GLY A 68 -10.86 1.33 1.73
N ALA A 69 -10.98 1.98 0.58
CA ALA A 69 -11.95 1.63 -0.45
C ALA A 69 -11.69 0.22 -1.03
N ALA A 70 -10.44 -0.10 -1.35
CA ALA A 70 -10.08 -1.41 -1.90
C ALA A 70 -10.39 -2.56 -0.94
N PHE A 71 -10.12 -2.38 0.36
CA PHE A 71 -10.34 -3.41 1.37
C PHE A 71 -11.73 -3.39 2.02
N ALA A 72 -12.61 -2.46 1.66
CA ALA A 72 -13.97 -2.38 2.21
C ALA A 72 -14.86 -3.55 1.77
N SER A 73 -14.66 -4.05 0.54
CA SER A 73 -15.42 -5.17 -0.03
C SER A 73 -14.88 -6.55 0.37
N VAL A 74 -13.65 -6.61 0.89
CA VAL A 74 -13.02 -7.87 1.29
C VAL A 74 -13.75 -8.42 2.51
N ARG A 75 -14.58 -9.43 2.25
CA ARG A 75 -15.27 -10.21 3.30
C ARG A 75 -14.21 -10.67 4.30
N ARG A 76 -14.49 -10.52 5.60
CA ARG A 76 -13.67 -11.11 6.66
C ARG A 76 -13.54 -12.60 6.35
N ALA A 77 -12.40 -13.00 5.79
CA ALA A 77 -11.97 -14.38 5.85
C ALA A 77 -11.79 -14.65 7.34
N GLY A 78 -12.78 -15.34 7.91
CA GLY A 78 -12.81 -15.71 9.33
C GLY A 78 -11.74 -16.72 9.66
#